data_AF-A0A1A3NV97-F1
#
_entry.id   AF-A0A1A3NV97-F1
#
_cell.length_a   1.000
_cell.length_b   1.000
_cell.length_c   1.000
_cell.angle_alpha   90.00
_cell.angle_beta   90.00
_cell.angle_gamma   90.00
#
_symmetry.space_group_name_H-M   'P 1'
#
loop_
_entity.id
_entity.type
_entity.pdbx_description
1 polymer ?
#
loop_
_entity_poly.entity_id
_entity_poly.type
_entity_poly.pdbx_seq_one_letter_code
_entity_poly.pdbx_strand_id
1 'polypeptide(L)'
;MKNTATEWFDGREMEMVHKMFRREFALMPRLLRATDGAERAKIIADHFDTITATLHHHHHSEDVDLWPLVLQRAGAAAAAPVEAMEAQHAQLADTLRSLQSRVREWSVTPTADVAETLAKDTHHLVRLLNEHLDTEERQVVPLMERHITAVEVQEVVAKGGAIGATGDTEALPLAFGMMLYEADPEIVDRAVASVPSDVRPLIRNLAEEAFAAHSRAIHGTPTPPRSTEISSDV
;
A
#
# COMPACT_ATOMS: atom_id res chain seq x y z
N MET A 1 0.58 -9.80 30.44
CA MET A 1 -0.27 -9.20 29.39
C MET A 1 -0.22 -7.70 29.58
N LYS A 2 0.35 -6.94 28.63
CA LYS A 2 0.23 -5.48 28.66
C LYS A 2 -1.24 -5.14 28.38
N ASN A 3 -1.78 -4.17 29.12
CA ASN A 3 -3.16 -3.72 28.95
C ASN A 3 -3.27 -3.00 27.59
N THR A 4 -3.75 -3.71 26.56
CA THR A 4 -3.85 -3.20 25.19
C THR A 4 -4.83 -2.03 25.06
N ALA A 5 -5.73 -1.85 26.03
CA ALA A 5 -6.69 -0.74 26.08
C ALA A 5 -6.06 0.65 26.34
N THR A 6 -4.74 0.76 26.51
CA THR A 6 -4.04 2.03 26.81
C THR A 6 -2.90 2.32 25.84
N GLU A 7 -2.71 1.51 24.80
CA GLU A 7 -1.65 1.74 23.82
C GLU A 7 -2.19 2.64 22.69
N TRP A 8 -1.47 3.74 22.45
CA TRP A 8 -1.76 4.64 21.33
C TRP A 8 -1.31 4.01 20.01
N PHE A 9 -1.94 4.44 18.92
CA PHE A 9 -1.49 4.12 17.59
C PHE A 9 -0.02 4.52 17.39
N ASP A 10 0.75 3.68 16.68
CA ASP A 10 2.14 3.92 16.32
C ASP A 10 2.19 4.26 14.83
N GLY A 11 2.57 5.48 14.47
CA GLY A 11 2.56 5.96 13.09
C GLY A 11 3.38 5.12 12.11
N ARG A 12 4.35 4.36 12.62
CA ARG A 12 5.17 3.44 11.82
C ARG A 12 4.36 2.27 11.24
N GLU A 13 3.17 1.96 11.80
CA GLU A 13 2.23 1.02 11.19
C GLU A 13 1.69 1.55 9.85
N MET A 14 1.40 2.85 9.74
CA MET A 14 1.00 3.48 8.48
C MET A 14 2.17 3.59 7.51
N GLU A 15 3.33 4.02 8.03
CA GLU A 15 4.57 4.16 7.25
C GLU A 15 4.96 2.83 6.58
N MET A 16 4.78 1.69 7.25
CA MET A 16 5.00 0.36 6.67
C MET A 16 4.15 0.14 5.40
N VAL A 17 2.85 0.46 5.46
CA VAL A 17 1.93 0.31 4.33
C VAL A 17 2.30 1.29 3.22
N HIS A 18 2.59 2.54 3.56
CA HIS A 18 2.97 3.57 2.60
C HIS A 18 4.29 3.25 1.89
N LYS A 19 5.30 2.76 2.61
CA LYS A 19 6.57 2.32 2.01
C LYS A 19 6.35 1.20 0.99
N MET A 20 5.42 0.27 1.25
CA MET A 20 5.08 -0.76 0.27
C MET A 20 4.53 -0.13 -1.02
N PHE A 21 3.57 0.80 -0.93
CA PHE A 21 3.05 1.50 -2.11
C PHE A 21 4.13 2.31 -2.84
N ARG A 22 4.95 3.07 -2.10
CA ARG A 22 6.07 3.83 -2.66
C ARG A 22 7.01 2.92 -3.46
N ARG A 23 7.37 1.75 -2.92
CA ARG A 23 8.21 0.77 -3.63
C ARG A 23 7.54 0.27 -4.91
N GLU A 24 6.34 -0.29 -4.80
CA GLU A 24 5.70 -1.00 -5.92
C GLU A 24 5.38 -0.07 -7.09
N PHE A 25 4.87 1.13 -6.82
CA PHE A 25 4.62 2.11 -7.89
C PHE A 25 5.92 2.68 -8.47
N ALA A 26 6.97 2.89 -7.67
CA ALA A 26 8.24 3.40 -8.19
C ALA A 26 9.01 2.38 -9.03
N LEU A 27 8.81 1.07 -8.82
CA LEU A 27 9.43 0.02 -9.63
C LEU A 27 8.71 -0.23 -10.97
N MET A 28 7.42 0.09 -11.05
CA MET A 28 6.57 -0.17 -12.22
C MET A 28 7.07 0.40 -13.56
N PRO A 29 7.62 1.63 -13.65
CA PRO A 29 8.11 2.18 -14.92
C PRO A 29 9.23 1.35 -15.55
N ARG A 30 10.12 0.80 -14.72
CA ARG A 30 11.17 -0.11 -15.17
C ARG A 30 10.58 -1.43 -15.67
N LEU A 31 9.56 -1.96 -14.98
CA LEU A 31 8.88 -3.19 -15.39
C LEU A 31 8.25 -3.03 -16.77
N LEU A 32 7.51 -1.94 -16.98
CA LEU A 32 6.89 -1.60 -18.27
C LEU A 32 7.93 -1.57 -19.39
N ARG A 33 9.02 -0.81 -19.22
CA ARG A 33 10.10 -0.68 -20.22
C ARG A 33 10.83 -2.00 -20.52
N ALA A 34 10.96 -2.88 -19.52
CA ALA A 34 11.67 -4.15 -19.65
C ALA A 34 10.81 -5.30 -20.19
N THR A 35 9.59 -5.01 -20.65
CA THR A 35 8.67 -6.02 -21.18
C THR A 35 9.15 -6.58 -22.52
N ASP A 36 9.19 -7.90 -22.64
CA ASP A 36 9.70 -8.63 -23.80
C ASP A 36 8.63 -9.45 -24.55
N GLY A 37 7.37 -9.42 -24.11
CA GLY A 37 6.26 -10.10 -24.78
C GLY A 37 4.92 -9.99 -24.04
N ALA A 38 3.86 -10.51 -24.67
CA ALA A 38 2.48 -10.44 -24.16
C ALA A 38 2.28 -11.18 -22.82
N GLU A 39 2.93 -12.33 -22.63
CA GLU A 39 2.88 -13.05 -21.35
C GLU A 39 3.45 -12.20 -20.22
N ARG A 40 4.61 -11.59 -20.45
CA ARG A 40 5.24 -10.70 -19.49
C ARG A 40 4.42 -9.44 -19.24
N ALA A 41 3.85 -8.85 -20.28
CA ALA A 41 2.98 -7.68 -20.19
C ALA A 41 1.75 -7.97 -19.33
N LYS A 42 1.15 -9.16 -19.47
CA LYS A 42 0.03 -9.60 -18.66
C LYS A 42 0.40 -9.74 -17.18
N ILE A 43 1.54 -10.34 -16.85
CA ILE A 43 2.02 -10.45 -15.46
C ILE A 43 2.17 -9.06 -14.82
N ILE A 44 2.75 -8.10 -15.57
CA ILE A 44 2.94 -6.72 -15.09
C ILE A 44 1.59 -6.02 -14.91
N ALA A 45 0.66 -6.18 -15.85
CA ALA A 45 -0.67 -5.59 -15.76
C ALA A 45 -1.50 -6.16 -14.60
N ASP A 46 -1.49 -7.49 -14.42
CA ASP A 46 -2.17 -8.15 -13.29
C ASP A 46 -1.58 -7.67 -11.95
N HIS A 47 -0.25 -7.50 -11.87
CA HIS A 47 0.39 -6.93 -10.68
C HIS A 47 0.02 -5.45 -10.45
N PHE A 48 0.01 -4.61 -11.49
CA PHE A 48 -0.43 -3.23 -11.40
C PHE A 48 -1.89 -3.13 -10.91
N ASP A 49 -2.76 -4.02 -11.40
CA ASP A 49 -4.15 -4.14 -10.97
C ASP A 49 -4.25 -4.49 -9.49
N THR A 50 -3.47 -5.47 -9.02
CA THR A 50 -3.45 -5.86 -7.60
C THR A 50 -3.05 -4.68 -6.71
N ILE A 51 -1.95 -4.00 -7.00
CA ILE A 51 -1.46 -2.90 -6.14
C ILE A 51 -2.39 -1.69 -6.20
N THR A 52 -2.98 -1.39 -7.36
CA THR A 52 -3.99 -0.34 -7.49
C THR A 52 -5.24 -0.66 -6.68
N ALA A 53 -5.72 -1.91 -6.70
CA ALA A 53 -6.86 -2.33 -5.89
C ALA A 53 -6.54 -2.24 -4.39
N THR A 54 -5.36 -2.70 -3.96
CA THR A 54 -4.92 -2.58 -2.56
C THR A 54 -4.85 -1.12 -2.10
N LEU A 55 -4.31 -0.21 -2.92
CA LEU A 55 -4.27 1.22 -2.62
C LEU A 55 -5.68 1.83 -2.54
N HIS A 56 -6.57 1.46 -3.47
CA HIS A 56 -7.96 1.91 -3.42
C HIS A 56 -8.66 1.47 -2.13
N HIS A 57 -8.48 0.22 -1.69
CA HIS A 57 -9.08 -0.27 -0.45
C HIS A 57 -8.50 0.38 0.80
N HIS A 58 -7.20 0.68 0.80
CA HIS A 58 -6.55 1.46 1.85
C HIS A 58 -7.22 2.84 1.99
N HIS A 59 -7.22 3.66 0.94
CA HIS A 59 -7.85 4.99 0.96
C HIS A 59 -9.35 4.92 1.28
N HIS A 60 -10.06 3.93 0.72
CA HIS A 60 -11.47 3.75 1.01
C HIS A 60 -11.73 3.48 2.49
N SER A 61 -10.94 2.60 3.11
CA SER A 61 -11.05 2.33 4.55
C SER A 61 -10.76 3.57 5.39
N GLU A 62 -9.85 4.41 4.93
CA GLU A 62 -9.57 5.66 5.61
C GLU A 62 -10.74 6.62 5.52
N ASP A 63 -11.29 6.82 4.33
CA ASP A 63 -12.44 7.70 4.09
C ASP A 63 -13.68 7.27 4.89
N VAL A 64 -13.97 5.96 4.94
CA VAL A 64 -15.24 5.47 5.53
C VAL A 64 -15.15 5.10 7.00
N ASP A 65 -13.98 4.72 7.51
CA ASP A 65 -13.79 4.28 8.89
C ASP A 65 -12.85 5.19 9.69
N LEU A 66 -11.69 5.57 9.12
CA LEU A 66 -10.63 6.24 9.88
C LEU A 66 -10.82 7.76 10.02
N TRP A 67 -11.08 8.48 8.93
CA TRP A 67 -11.30 9.93 8.94
C TRP A 67 -12.48 10.35 9.82
N PRO A 68 -13.64 9.66 9.81
CA PRO A 68 -14.71 9.95 10.76
C PRO A 68 -14.27 9.82 12.21
N LEU A 69 -13.46 8.79 12.53
CA LEU A 69 -12.92 8.58 13.87
C LEU A 69 -11.92 9.68 14.26
N VAL A 70 -11.01 10.06 13.37
CA VAL A 70 -10.04 11.15 13.59
C VAL A 70 -10.76 12.48 13.81
N LEU A 71 -11.77 12.80 13.00
CA LEU A 71 -12.62 13.99 13.19
C LEU A 71 -13.33 13.97 14.55
N GLN A 72 -13.87 12.83 14.95
CA GLN A 72 -14.54 12.66 16.24
C GLN A 72 -13.59 12.90 17.42
N ARG A 73 -12.34 12.44 17.32
CA ARG A 73 -11.39 12.41 18.44
C ARG A 73 -10.52 13.68 18.52
N ALA A 74 -10.12 14.26 17.39
CA ALA A 74 -9.25 15.44 17.32
C ALA A 74 -10.00 16.75 17.03
N GLY A 75 -11.28 16.68 16.63
CA GLY A 75 -12.15 17.84 16.43
C GLY A 75 -11.61 18.81 15.36
N ALA A 76 -11.67 20.11 15.65
CA ALA A 76 -11.31 21.16 14.68
C ALA A 76 -9.87 21.07 14.14
N ALA A 77 -8.94 20.45 14.88
CA ALA A 77 -7.56 20.26 14.43
C ALA A 77 -7.47 19.29 13.23
N ALA A 78 -8.43 18.38 13.07
CA ALA A 78 -8.45 17.39 11.99
C ALA A 78 -9.21 17.84 10.73
N ALA A 79 -10.05 18.88 10.81
CA ALA A 79 -10.95 19.25 9.72
C ALA A 79 -10.22 19.53 8.39
N ALA A 80 -9.24 20.43 8.41
CA ALA A 80 -8.50 20.78 7.20
C ALA A 80 -7.57 19.66 6.70
N PRO A 81 -6.83 18.93 7.56
CA PRO A 81 -6.05 17.77 7.13
C PRO A 81 -6.91 16.68 6.47
N VAL A 82 -8.06 16.33 7.06
CA VAL A 82 -8.96 15.30 6.51
C VAL A 82 -9.57 15.74 5.18
N GLU A 83 -10.05 16.98 5.07
CA GLU A 83 -10.56 17.51 3.78
C GLU A 83 -9.49 17.46 2.68
N ALA A 84 -8.23 17.72 3.02
CA ALA A 84 -7.12 17.58 2.08
C ALA A 84 -6.89 16.11 1.67
N MET A 85 -7.00 15.14 2.60
CA MET A 85 -6.86 13.72 2.28
C MET A 85 -7.95 13.24 1.33
N GLU A 86 -9.22 13.55 1.62
CA GLU A 86 -10.35 13.17 0.76
C GLU A 86 -10.20 13.74 -0.67
N ALA A 87 -9.76 14.99 -0.79
CA ALA A 87 -9.50 15.61 -2.10
C ALA A 87 -8.34 14.94 -2.85
N GLN A 88 -7.26 14.59 -2.15
CA GLN A 88 -6.11 13.88 -2.74
C GLN A 88 -6.47 12.44 -3.12
N HIS A 89 -7.25 11.73 -2.31
CA HIS A 89 -7.79 10.41 -2.62
C HIS A 89 -8.60 10.42 -3.90
N ALA A 90 -9.49 11.40 -4.08
CA ALA A 90 -10.29 11.55 -5.30
C ALA A 90 -9.39 11.76 -6.54
N GLN A 91 -8.39 12.63 -6.44
CA GLN A 91 -7.44 12.87 -7.54
C GLN A 91 -6.62 11.62 -7.90
N LEU A 92 -6.13 10.88 -6.89
CA LEU A 92 -5.39 9.64 -7.10
C LEU A 92 -6.27 8.56 -7.71
N ALA A 93 -7.51 8.42 -7.24
CA ALA A 93 -8.46 7.45 -7.76
C ALA A 93 -8.73 7.67 -9.25
N ASP A 94 -8.90 8.93 -9.69
CA ASP A 94 -9.11 9.25 -11.11
C ASP A 94 -7.88 8.90 -11.96
N THR A 95 -6.69 9.24 -11.47
CA THR A 95 -5.41 8.96 -12.14
C THR A 95 -5.18 7.45 -12.28
N LEU A 96 -5.38 6.71 -11.19
CA LEU A 96 -5.24 5.26 -11.14
C LEU A 96 -6.20 4.57 -12.10
N ARG A 97 -7.50 4.93 -12.10
CA ARG A 97 -8.49 4.32 -13.02
C ARG A 97 -8.09 4.51 -14.49
N SER A 98 -7.63 5.70 -14.86
CA SER A 98 -7.17 5.99 -16.22
C SER A 98 -5.93 5.19 -16.60
N LEU A 99 -4.92 5.14 -15.73
CA LEU A 99 -3.70 4.38 -15.98
C LEU A 99 -3.97 2.87 -16.03
N GLN A 100 -4.79 2.34 -15.11
CA GLN A 100 -5.17 0.93 -15.05
C GLN A 100 -5.82 0.45 -16.34
N SER A 101 -6.77 1.22 -16.89
CA SER A 101 -7.41 0.90 -18.18
C SER A 101 -6.38 0.76 -19.31
N ARG A 102 -5.43 1.70 -19.39
CA ARG A 102 -4.41 1.73 -20.46
C ARG A 102 -3.35 0.67 -20.29
N VAL A 103 -2.97 0.32 -19.05
CA VAL A 103 -2.09 -0.81 -18.76
C VAL A 103 -2.74 -2.12 -19.20
N ARG A 104 -4.03 -2.32 -18.92
CA ARG A 104 -4.78 -3.50 -19.37
C ARG A 104 -4.85 -3.57 -20.90
N GLU A 105 -5.18 -2.48 -21.58
CA GLU A 105 -5.20 -2.42 -23.05
C GLU A 105 -3.82 -2.76 -23.66
N TRP A 106 -2.77 -2.13 -23.14
CA TRP A 106 -1.39 -2.40 -23.55
C TRP A 106 -1.00 -3.86 -23.37
N SER A 107 -1.43 -4.51 -22.29
CA SER A 107 -1.08 -5.91 -22.00
C SER A 107 -1.56 -6.90 -23.07
N VAL A 108 -2.61 -6.57 -23.82
CA VAL A 108 -3.15 -7.42 -24.90
C VAL A 108 -2.26 -7.38 -26.14
N THR A 109 -1.72 -6.20 -26.48
CA THR A 109 -0.84 -5.99 -27.64
C THR A 109 0.31 -5.07 -27.25
N PRO A 110 1.31 -5.57 -26.50
CA PRO A 110 2.34 -4.71 -25.94
C PRO A 110 3.27 -4.19 -27.04
N THR A 111 3.47 -2.88 -27.04
CA THR A 111 4.49 -2.20 -27.85
C THR A 111 5.40 -1.38 -26.95
N ALA A 112 6.65 -1.20 -27.38
CA ALA A 112 7.64 -0.42 -26.63
C ALA A 112 7.23 1.06 -26.49
N ASP A 113 6.64 1.65 -27.52
CA ASP A 113 6.22 3.06 -27.51
C ASP A 113 5.10 3.32 -26.49
N VAL A 114 4.12 2.40 -26.41
CA VAL A 114 3.05 2.48 -25.41
C VAL A 114 3.61 2.20 -24.02
N ALA A 115 4.52 1.22 -23.86
CA ALA A 115 5.18 0.94 -22.58
C ALA A 115 5.94 2.17 -22.04
N GLU A 116 6.66 2.89 -22.91
CA GLU A 116 7.37 4.12 -22.54
C GLU A 116 6.40 5.24 -22.12
N THR A 117 5.25 5.35 -22.79
CA THR A 117 4.20 6.31 -22.43
C THR A 117 3.62 5.99 -21.05
N LEU A 118 3.25 4.72 -20.81
CA LEU A 118 2.75 4.26 -19.52
C LEU A 118 3.78 4.44 -18.41
N ALA A 119 5.06 4.25 -18.70
CA ALA A 119 6.13 4.47 -17.74
C ALA A 119 6.20 5.94 -17.29
N LYS A 120 6.09 6.90 -18.22
CA LYS A 120 6.04 8.34 -17.89
C LYS A 120 4.80 8.72 -17.10
N ASP A 121 3.65 8.18 -17.46
CA ASP A 121 2.41 8.44 -16.72
C ASP A 121 2.46 7.84 -15.31
N THR A 122 3.15 6.71 -15.16
CA THR A 122 3.41 6.11 -13.85
C THR A 122 4.34 7.00 -13.01
N HIS A 123 5.34 7.67 -13.59
CA HIS A 123 6.15 8.66 -12.84
C HIS A 123 5.27 9.80 -12.32
N HIS A 124 4.32 10.28 -13.14
CA HIS A 124 3.38 11.30 -12.69
C HIS A 124 2.51 10.82 -11.52
N LEU A 125 1.98 9.60 -11.60
CA LEU A 125 1.26 8.96 -10.49
C LEU A 125 2.13 8.85 -9.23
N VAL A 126 3.39 8.42 -9.35
CA VAL A 126 4.31 8.29 -8.22
C VAL A 126 4.53 9.63 -7.52
N ARG A 127 4.63 10.74 -8.27
CA ARG A 127 4.74 12.08 -7.68
C ARG A 127 3.50 12.45 -6.88
N LEU A 128 2.31 12.28 -7.45
CA LEU A 128 1.04 12.56 -6.76
C LEU A 128 0.88 11.70 -5.51
N LEU A 129 1.20 10.41 -5.63
CA LEU A 129 1.10 9.47 -4.52
C LEU A 129 2.07 9.86 -3.40
N ASN A 130 3.33 10.14 -3.73
CA ASN A 130 4.30 10.57 -2.72
C ASN A 130 3.87 11.87 -2.04
N GLU A 131 3.40 12.88 -2.79
CA GLU A 131 2.89 14.14 -2.23
C GLU A 131 1.73 13.90 -1.25
N HIS A 132 0.82 12.98 -1.59
CA HIS A 132 -0.29 12.58 -0.74
C HIS A 132 0.16 11.87 0.54
N LEU A 133 0.90 10.76 0.42
CA LEU A 133 1.36 9.96 1.57
C LEU A 133 2.22 10.80 2.51
N ASP A 134 3.08 11.67 1.96
CA ASP A 134 3.87 12.62 2.72
C ASP A 134 3.02 13.64 3.49
N THR A 135 1.90 14.08 2.91
CA THR A 135 0.99 15.02 3.57
C THR A 135 0.26 14.33 4.71
N GLU A 136 -0.22 13.12 4.48
CA GLU A 136 -0.87 12.31 5.50
C GLU A 136 0.06 12.04 6.70
N GLU A 137 1.27 11.54 6.43
CA GLU A 137 2.29 11.25 7.45
C GLU A 137 2.68 12.48 8.27
N ARG A 138 2.65 13.68 7.67
CA ARG A 138 2.97 14.94 8.37
C ARG A 138 1.80 15.55 9.12
N GLN A 139 0.56 15.37 8.64
CA GLN A 139 -0.57 16.15 9.10
C GLN A 139 -1.61 15.32 9.86
N VAL A 140 -1.87 14.09 9.41
CA VAL A 140 -2.94 13.24 9.95
C VAL A 140 -2.39 12.20 10.90
N VAL A 141 -1.31 11.51 10.54
CA VAL A 141 -0.67 10.50 11.41
C VAL A 141 -0.34 11.05 12.81
N PRO A 142 0.22 12.26 12.98
CA PRO A 142 0.48 12.81 14.32
C PRO A 142 -0.80 13.14 15.10
N LEU A 143 -1.94 13.37 14.43
CA LEU A 143 -3.23 13.48 15.12
C LEU A 143 -3.68 12.09 15.58
N MET A 144 -3.50 11.06 14.75
CA MET A 144 -3.83 9.68 15.12
C MET A 144 -3.04 9.23 16.34
N GLU A 145 -1.72 9.41 16.35
CA GLU A 145 -0.84 9.01 17.48
C GLU A 145 -1.22 9.67 18.82
N ARG A 146 -1.87 10.85 18.77
CA ARG A 146 -2.29 11.60 19.97
C ARG A 146 -3.72 11.30 20.43
N HIS A 147 -4.56 10.79 19.53
CA HIS A 147 -6.02 10.78 19.74
C HIS A 147 -6.67 9.43 19.48
N ILE A 148 -6.00 8.48 18.82
CA ILE A 148 -6.52 7.19 18.42
C ILE A 148 -5.71 6.06 19.07
N THR A 149 -6.40 5.12 19.69
CA THR A 149 -5.76 3.94 20.30
C THR A 149 -5.41 2.89 19.24
N ALA A 150 -4.41 2.05 19.53
CA ALA A 150 -4.03 0.95 18.65
C ALA A 150 -5.20 -0.05 18.41
N VAL A 151 -6.05 -0.25 19.42
CA VAL A 151 -7.23 -1.13 19.30
C VAL A 151 -8.25 -0.57 18.32
N GLU A 152 -8.52 0.74 18.35
CA GLU A 152 -9.43 1.36 17.39
C GLU A 152 -8.93 1.22 15.96
N VAL A 153 -7.62 1.38 15.71
CA VAL A 153 -7.04 1.15 14.38
C VAL A 153 -7.15 -0.32 13.97
N GLN A 154 -6.91 -1.26 14.89
CA GLN A 154 -7.09 -2.69 14.62
C GLN A 154 -8.53 -3.05 14.24
N GLU A 155 -9.53 -2.41 14.87
CA GLU A 155 -10.93 -2.58 14.52
C GLU A 155 -11.23 -2.09 13.09
N VAL A 156 -10.62 -0.97 12.67
CA VAL A 156 -10.70 -0.49 11.28
C VAL A 156 -10.06 -1.50 10.32
N VAL A 157 -8.83 -1.94 10.60
CA VAL A 157 -8.12 -2.93 9.77
C VAL A 157 -8.91 -4.22 9.63
N ALA A 158 -9.53 -4.70 10.72
CA ALA A 158 -10.31 -5.94 10.75
C ALA A 158 -11.60 -5.90 9.90
N LYS A 159 -12.17 -4.71 9.63
CA LYS A 159 -13.30 -4.55 8.70
C LYS A 159 -12.89 -4.66 7.24
N GLY A 160 -11.59 -4.70 6.97
CA GLY A 160 -11.03 -4.86 5.63
C GLY A 160 -10.29 -3.62 5.15
N GLY A 161 -9.29 -3.15 5.92
CA GLY A 161 -8.36 -2.07 5.51
C GLY A 161 -7.54 -2.42 4.25
N ALA A 162 -6.25 -2.06 4.17
CA ALA A 162 -5.41 -2.39 3.00
C ALA A 162 -5.45 -3.90 2.61
N ILE A 163 -5.68 -4.79 3.58
CA ILE A 163 -5.77 -6.24 3.41
C ILE A 163 -7.19 -6.70 2.99
N GLY A 164 -8.23 -5.92 3.27
CA GLY A 164 -9.63 -6.27 2.97
C GLY A 164 -9.94 -6.40 1.48
N ALA A 165 -9.05 -5.91 0.62
CA ALA A 165 -9.09 -6.04 -0.82
C ALA A 165 -9.29 -7.48 -1.32
N THR A 166 -8.78 -8.47 -0.59
CA THR A 166 -8.73 -9.82 -1.11
C THR A 166 -10.05 -10.57 -0.87
N GLY A 167 -10.70 -10.38 0.29
CA GLY A 167 -11.76 -11.28 0.78
C GLY A 167 -11.33 -12.76 0.79
N ASP A 168 -10.05 -13.00 0.53
CA ASP A 168 -9.43 -14.23 0.11
C ASP A 168 -8.26 -14.45 1.05
N THR A 169 -8.47 -15.42 1.94
CA THR A 169 -7.50 -15.80 2.95
C THR A 169 -6.22 -16.36 2.33
N GLU A 170 -6.25 -16.85 1.09
CA GLU A 170 -5.07 -17.37 0.38
C GLU A 170 -4.09 -16.25 -0.02
N ALA A 171 -4.59 -15.02 -0.19
CA ALA A 171 -3.78 -13.85 -0.53
C ALA A 171 -3.13 -13.16 0.69
N LEU A 172 -3.54 -13.52 1.92
CA LEU A 172 -3.04 -12.92 3.15
C LEU A 172 -1.52 -13.02 3.32
N PRO A 173 -0.85 -14.17 3.08
CA PRO A 173 0.60 -14.25 3.20
C PRO A 173 1.31 -13.28 2.28
N LEU A 174 0.86 -13.13 1.03
CA LEU A 174 1.45 -12.17 0.10
C LEU A 174 1.28 -10.74 0.60
N ALA A 175 0.06 -10.34 0.98
CA ALA A 175 -0.21 -8.99 1.48
C ALA A 175 0.69 -8.65 2.69
N PHE A 176 0.78 -9.56 3.67
CA PHE A 176 1.71 -9.41 4.80
C PHE A 176 3.15 -9.31 4.31
N GLY A 177 3.60 -10.21 3.44
CA GLY A 177 4.98 -10.23 2.96
C GLY A 177 5.39 -8.93 2.28
N MET A 178 4.49 -8.34 1.47
CA MET A 178 4.74 -7.07 0.79
C MET A 178 4.93 -5.89 1.75
N MET A 179 4.17 -5.85 2.85
CA MET A 179 4.25 -4.82 3.90
C MET A 179 5.43 -5.06 4.85
N LEU A 180 5.57 -6.27 5.38
CA LEU A 180 6.62 -6.63 6.33
C LEU A 180 8.02 -6.49 5.72
N TYR A 181 8.15 -6.57 4.39
CA TYR A 181 9.41 -6.29 3.71
C TYR A 181 9.92 -4.86 3.94
N GLU A 182 9.06 -3.87 4.23
CA GLU A 182 9.47 -2.48 4.51
C GLU A 182 9.54 -2.15 6.01
N ALA A 183 8.92 -2.99 6.83
CA ALA A 183 8.64 -2.70 8.22
C ALA A 183 9.88 -2.71 9.11
N ASP A 184 9.86 -1.87 10.14
CA ASP A 184 10.77 -2.00 11.28
C ASP A 184 10.47 -3.30 12.04
N PRO A 185 11.46 -4.02 12.58
CA PRO A 185 11.25 -5.28 13.29
C PRO A 185 10.21 -5.20 14.42
N GLU A 186 10.15 -4.08 15.14
CA GLU A 186 9.17 -3.86 16.22
C GLU A 186 7.72 -3.78 15.68
N ILE A 187 7.54 -3.18 14.50
CA ILE A 187 6.23 -3.06 13.85
C ILE A 187 5.81 -4.39 13.25
N VAL A 188 6.76 -5.18 12.73
CA VAL A 188 6.49 -6.56 12.32
C VAL A 188 5.92 -7.35 13.49
N ASP A 189 6.51 -7.25 14.68
CA ASP A 189 6.04 -8.00 15.85
C ASP A 189 4.62 -7.59 16.28
N ARG A 190 4.28 -6.29 16.17
CA ARG A 190 2.91 -5.79 16.40
C ARG A 190 1.93 -6.34 15.37
N ALA A 191 2.27 -6.26 14.08
CA ALA A 191 1.45 -6.76 12.99
C ALA A 191 1.22 -8.27 13.08
N VAL A 192 2.24 -9.05 13.47
CA VAL A 192 2.09 -10.50 13.71
C VAL A 192 1.22 -10.76 14.94
N ALA A 193 1.28 -9.92 15.97
CA ALA A 193 0.47 -10.09 17.17
C ALA A 193 -1.03 -9.81 16.95
N SER A 194 -1.43 -9.06 15.92
CA SER A 194 -2.84 -8.80 15.59
C SER A 194 -3.51 -9.95 14.82
N VAL A 195 -2.72 -10.86 14.23
CA VAL A 195 -3.21 -12.08 13.55
C VAL A 195 -3.78 -13.09 14.57
N PRO A 196 -4.80 -13.92 14.23
CA PRO A 196 -5.27 -15.00 15.09
C PRO A 196 -4.14 -15.92 15.58
N SER A 197 -4.18 -16.31 16.86
CA SER A 197 -3.11 -17.06 17.54
C SER A 197 -2.66 -18.31 16.80
N ASP A 198 -3.59 -18.99 16.14
CA ASP A 198 -3.37 -20.28 15.49
C ASP A 198 -2.54 -20.14 14.20
N VAL A 199 -2.48 -18.93 13.63
CA VAL A 199 -1.75 -18.60 12.40
C VAL A 199 -0.40 -17.91 12.69
N ARG A 200 -0.25 -17.24 13.84
CA ARG A 200 0.97 -16.48 14.23
C ARG A 200 2.29 -17.24 14.08
N PRO A 201 2.41 -18.55 14.44
CA PRO A 201 3.69 -19.25 14.33
C PRO A 201 4.17 -19.41 12.89
N LEU A 202 3.26 -19.38 11.92
CA LEU A 202 3.54 -19.64 10.51
C LEU A 202 3.58 -18.36 9.67
N ILE A 203 2.84 -17.32 10.07
CA ILE A 203 2.58 -16.17 9.20
C ILE A 203 3.85 -15.46 8.73
N ARG A 204 4.90 -15.37 9.56
CA ARG A 204 6.17 -14.74 9.16
C ARG A 204 6.83 -15.49 8.01
N ASN A 205 7.02 -16.80 8.16
CA ASN A 205 7.67 -17.62 7.13
C ASN A 205 6.82 -17.67 5.86
N LEU A 206 5.50 -17.84 6.00
CA LEU A 206 4.58 -17.83 4.85
C LEU A 206 4.61 -16.49 4.11
N ALA A 207 4.68 -15.37 4.83
CA ALA A 207 4.76 -14.04 4.26
C ALA A 207 6.08 -13.80 3.52
N GLU A 208 7.20 -14.17 4.13
CA GLU A 208 8.53 -14.07 3.52
C GLU A 208 8.63 -14.94 2.25
N GLU A 209 8.14 -16.18 2.29
CA GLU A 209 8.14 -17.10 1.15
C GLU A 209 7.24 -16.60 0.02
N ALA A 210 6.01 -16.17 0.34
CA ALA A 210 5.06 -15.65 -0.63
C ALA A 210 5.60 -14.38 -1.30
N PHE A 211 6.14 -13.42 -0.54
CA PHE A 211 6.74 -12.22 -1.09
C PHE A 211 7.97 -12.51 -1.94
N ALA A 212 8.85 -13.42 -1.52
CA ALA A 212 10.02 -13.79 -2.31
C ALA A 212 9.62 -14.49 -3.63
N ALA A 213 8.60 -15.33 -3.62
CA ALA A 213 8.08 -15.98 -4.82
C ALA A 213 7.44 -14.96 -5.79
N HIS A 214 6.56 -14.10 -5.26
CA HIS A 214 5.93 -13.02 -6.02
C HIS A 214 6.97 -12.06 -6.60
N SER A 215 7.94 -11.63 -5.79
CA SER A 215 9.00 -10.72 -6.22
C SER A 215 9.90 -11.33 -7.29
N ARG A 216 10.17 -12.65 -7.25
CA ARG A 216 10.87 -13.32 -8.36
C ARG A 216 10.07 -13.24 -9.66
N ALA A 217 8.76 -13.47 -9.60
CA ALA A 217 7.90 -13.39 -10.77
C ALA A 217 7.79 -11.96 -11.32
N ILE A 218 7.71 -10.94 -10.44
CA ILE A 218 7.52 -9.55 -10.85
C ILE A 218 8.84 -8.82 -11.11
N HIS A 219 9.86 -8.95 -10.29
CA HIS A 219 11.09 -8.15 -10.37
C HIS A 219 12.31 -8.97 -10.82
N GLY A 220 12.18 -10.29 -10.97
CA GLY A 220 13.30 -11.18 -11.30
C GLY A 220 14.23 -11.45 -10.11
N THR A 221 13.88 -11.02 -8.91
CA THR A 221 14.67 -11.19 -7.68
C THR A 221 13.73 -11.38 -6.48
N PRO A 222 14.09 -12.20 -5.47
CA PRO A 222 13.30 -12.28 -4.24
C PRO A 222 13.38 -11.04 -3.35
N THR A 223 14.37 -10.17 -3.58
CA THR A 223 14.66 -8.99 -2.78
C THR A 223 14.77 -7.78 -3.69
N PRO A 224 13.65 -7.21 -4.18
CA PRO A 224 13.67 -5.98 -4.94
C PRO A 224 14.16 -4.82 -4.06
N PRO A 225 14.65 -3.71 -4.64
CA PRO A 225 15.03 -2.54 -3.85
C PRO A 225 13.89 -2.09 -2.94
N ARG A 226 14.22 -1.74 -1.70
CA ARG A 226 13.27 -1.15 -0.74
C ARG A 226 12.90 0.26 -1.17
N SER A 227 11.78 0.76 -0.65
CA SER A 227 11.32 2.14 -0.91
C SER A 227 12.40 3.21 -0.70
N THR A 228 13.25 3.04 0.33
CA THR A 228 14.34 3.95 0.69
C THR A 228 15.58 3.86 -0.20
N GLU A 229 15.66 2.83 -1.04
CA GLU A 229 16.78 2.57 -1.97
C GLU A 229 16.47 3.05 -3.39
N ILE A 230 15.22 3.45 -3.66
CA ILE A 230 14.76 3.91 -4.97
C ILE A 230 14.86 5.43 -5.02
N SER A 231 15.57 5.96 -6.03
CA SER A 231 15.65 7.40 -6.23
C SER A 231 14.27 7.97 -6.60
N SER A 232 13.90 9.09 -5.97
CA SER A 232 12.71 9.88 -6.30
C SER A 232 12.85 10.66 -7.62
N ASP A 233 14.03 10.65 -8.25
CA ASP A 233 14.34 11.37 -9.49
C ASP A 233 14.06 10.57 -10.77
N VAL A 234 13.37 9.43 -10.69
CA VAL A 234 13.00 8.63 -11.88
C VAL A 234 11.73 9.19 -12.52
#